data_AF-A0A183CWN5-F1
#
_entry.id   AF-A0A183CWN5-F1
#
_cell.length_a   1.000
_cell.length_b   1.000
_cell.length_c   1.000
_cell.angle_alpha   90.00
_cell.angle_beta   90.00
_cell.angle_gamma   90.00
#
_symmetry.space_group_name_H-M   'P 1'
#
loop_
_entity.id
_entity.type
_entity.pdbx_description
1 polymer ?
#
loop_
_entity_poly.entity_id
_entity_poly.type
_entity_poly.pdbx_seq_one_letter_code
_entity_poly.pdbx_strand_id
1 'polypeptide(L)'
;MQNYTIIVLEKQLLQVFQACSDVVAVRRICSLSIISVYFHDMLHFMTGAYLDLLLTSLVDGARAARNYCVFVMCTKLDRALRLIPYKVVLDEESEGQCMRHIIQPPPGLKRYDLIRRFNANVPYDGLTHPDISEGFFTESKEKTIVGCVESVVAENFAQEIHKCEAQLQCLRRLFASKSGFRAFTTVPGIREKLGDLVIRMLNISNECIDYATVEMLCSLMQPLHRNSELKLEQLNKQSLLATPQFVEHLLDLIVKHVERRTGALVIGSMLDFLTYAICAPFSETTLGAIFDSLLEMVAARGPSFYRLFQYPSMTIVKGAGMVMRAIIEESTVDISKRMQMLSLTEGAFLRHLHMALLSVGRDLRVLANRQLSGYLLSLWIADNDAAVDLLSRCLPRGLLDYLESMAKPNGTEIDYLQPRNNLEIAKSETKQSRIMVNFHDLALYNEEKLLFSSTNCFFWPDLESLNKINEYRLFLQDLGPVVLRKRRQRIKSGVNWKMFCFQFAKDHCKADLIWNETTREEFRRSVEDELRILEQEKELAPSNIPISWNHTEHNIATVIATHIYHNLNWFCPVVSSLLVCPGG
;
A
#
# COMPACT_ATOMS: atom_id res chain seq x y z
N MET A 1 -20.93 17.54 -6.58
CA MET A 1 -20.60 16.21 -7.13
C MET A 1 -19.30 16.34 -7.90
N GLN A 2 -18.23 15.70 -7.44
CA GLN A 2 -16.90 15.81 -8.04
C GLN A 2 -16.81 14.87 -9.25
N ASN A 3 -16.25 15.36 -10.37
CA ASN A 3 -16.10 14.59 -11.60
C ASN A 3 -14.66 14.08 -11.69
N TYR A 4 -14.43 12.80 -11.41
CA TYR A 4 -13.10 12.21 -11.52
C TYR A 4 -12.82 11.72 -12.97
N THR A 5 -11.60 11.93 -13.44
CA THR A 5 -11.07 11.39 -14.70
C THR A 5 -9.91 10.45 -14.40
N ILE A 6 -9.99 9.21 -14.90
CA ILE A 6 -8.92 8.22 -14.81
C ILE A 6 -8.22 8.11 -16.17
N ILE A 7 -6.91 8.06 -16.16
CA ILE A 7 -6.11 7.81 -17.36
C ILE A 7 -5.31 6.54 -17.13
N VAL A 8 -5.57 5.53 -17.96
CA VAL A 8 -4.80 4.27 -17.98
C VAL A 8 -3.99 4.22 -19.27
N LEU A 9 -2.67 4.08 -19.13
CA LEU A 9 -1.73 3.92 -20.22
C LEU A 9 -1.16 2.48 -20.18
N GLU A 10 -1.20 1.79 -21.33
CA GLU A 10 -0.63 0.45 -21.64
C GLU A 10 -1.38 -0.88 -21.37
N LYS A 11 -0.82 -1.97 -21.94
CA LYS A 11 -1.44 -3.08 -22.73
C LYS A 11 -2.11 -4.25 -21.98
N GLN A 12 -2.02 -4.37 -20.65
CA GLN A 12 -2.42 -5.60 -19.92
C GLN A 12 -3.72 -5.48 -19.10
N LEU A 13 -4.73 -4.77 -19.61
CA LEU A 13 -5.98 -4.56 -18.88
C LEU A 13 -6.96 -5.75 -18.92
N LEU A 14 -6.79 -6.71 -19.82
CA LEU A 14 -7.68 -7.87 -19.92
C LEU A 14 -7.66 -8.75 -18.66
N GLN A 15 -6.56 -8.79 -17.91
CA GLN A 15 -6.47 -9.51 -16.64
C GLN A 15 -7.01 -8.70 -15.45
N VAL A 16 -6.86 -7.38 -15.46
CA VAL A 16 -7.38 -6.47 -14.42
C VAL A 16 -8.92 -6.48 -14.38
N PHE A 17 -9.57 -6.54 -15.55
CA PHE A 17 -11.03 -6.58 -15.65
C PHE A 17 -11.66 -7.96 -15.48
N GLN A 18 -10.90 -9.05 -15.61
CA GLN A 18 -11.37 -10.39 -15.20
C GLN A 18 -11.44 -10.55 -13.66
N ALA A 19 -10.74 -9.69 -12.91
CA ALA A 19 -10.70 -9.73 -11.46
C ALA A 19 -11.81 -8.92 -10.77
N CYS A 20 -12.38 -7.91 -11.43
CA CYS A 20 -13.51 -7.14 -10.89
C CYS A 20 -14.83 -7.73 -11.41
N SER A 21 -15.48 -8.58 -10.59
CA SER A 21 -16.77 -9.21 -10.89
C SER A 21 -17.90 -8.23 -11.24
N ASP A 22 -17.75 -6.95 -10.89
CA ASP A 22 -18.81 -5.93 -11.00
C ASP A 22 -18.63 -4.98 -12.20
N VAL A 23 -17.63 -5.20 -13.06
CA VAL A 23 -17.43 -4.36 -14.28
C VAL A 23 -18.16 -4.98 -15.46
N VAL A 24 -19.44 -4.63 -15.62
CA VAL A 24 -20.37 -5.27 -16.58
C VAL A 24 -20.09 -4.96 -18.06
N ALA A 25 -19.26 -3.98 -18.43
CA ALA A 25 -18.74 -3.88 -19.80
C ALA A 25 -17.56 -2.90 -19.92
N VAL A 26 -16.46 -3.34 -20.56
CA VAL A 26 -15.38 -2.47 -21.08
C VAL A 26 -15.43 -2.51 -22.61
N ARG A 27 -15.96 -1.46 -23.25
CA ARG A 27 -15.99 -1.40 -24.72
C ARG A 27 -14.60 -1.03 -25.25
N ARG A 28 -13.91 -2.02 -25.82
CA ARG A 28 -12.66 -1.86 -26.60
C ARG A 28 -12.99 -1.04 -27.86
N ILE A 29 -12.65 0.25 -27.88
CA ILE A 29 -12.68 1.01 -29.14
C ILE A 29 -11.45 0.57 -29.95
N CYS A 30 -11.71 -0.14 -31.04
CA CYS A 30 -10.73 -0.57 -32.03
C CYS A 30 -9.95 0.64 -32.58
N SER A 31 -8.75 0.87 -32.04
CA SER A 31 -7.50 1.28 -32.74
C SER A 31 -6.52 2.03 -31.82
N LEU A 32 -6.95 2.67 -30.73
CA LEU A 32 -6.07 3.51 -29.91
C LEU A 32 -6.28 3.28 -28.40
N SER A 33 -5.25 2.70 -27.76
CA SER A 33 -5.13 2.37 -26.34
C SER A 33 -5.19 3.59 -25.41
N ILE A 34 -6.40 4.06 -25.14
CA ILE A 34 -6.76 4.94 -24.04
C ILE A 34 -7.99 4.31 -23.41
N ILE A 35 -7.91 3.88 -22.15
CA ILE A 35 -9.12 3.64 -21.36
C ILE A 35 -9.37 4.91 -20.58
N SER A 36 -10.20 5.80 -21.12
CA SER A 36 -11.01 6.67 -20.28
C SER A 36 -12.29 5.90 -20.04
N VAL A 37 -12.67 5.67 -18.78
CA VAL A 37 -13.93 5.00 -18.46
C VAL A 37 -15.06 5.98 -18.81
N TYR A 38 -15.57 5.87 -20.03
CA TYR A 38 -16.79 6.52 -20.49
C TYR A 38 -17.95 5.55 -20.26
N PHE A 39 -18.86 5.89 -19.34
CA PHE A 39 -20.12 5.19 -19.17
C PHE A 39 -21.03 5.51 -20.36
N HIS A 40 -21.05 4.61 -21.34
CA HIS A 40 -22.06 4.39 -22.38
C HIS A 40 -22.81 5.62 -22.94
N ASP A 41 -22.35 6.23 -24.07
CA ASP A 41 -23.02 7.10 -25.08
C ASP A 41 -24.20 8.03 -24.69
N MET A 42 -24.36 8.27 -23.40
CA MET A 42 -25.21 9.21 -22.70
C MET A 42 -24.36 9.58 -21.49
N LEU A 43 -24.26 10.87 -21.19
CA LEU A 43 -23.62 11.41 -20.00
C LEU A 43 -24.30 10.87 -18.73
N HIS A 44 -24.07 9.61 -18.39
CA HIS A 44 -24.36 9.10 -17.07
C HIS A 44 -23.16 9.45 -16.20
N PHE A 45 -23.22 10.64 -15.63
CA PHE A 45 -22.47 10.99 -14.45
C PHE A 45 -22.67 9.84 -13.45
N MET A 46 -21.65 9.00 -13.23
CA MET A 46 -21.67 8.12 -12.07
C MET A 46 -21.55 9.00 -10.84
N THR A 47 -22.71 9.44 -10.39
CA THR A 47 -22.92 10.16 -9.14
C THR A 47 -23.27 9.09 -8.15
N GLY A 48 -22.41 8.88 -7.15
CA GLY A 48 -22.65 7.86 -6.16
C GLY A 48 -21.62 7.91 -5.06
N ALA A 49 -22.09 7.64 -3.83
CA ALA A 49 -21.26 7.57 -2.63
C ALA A 49 -20.14 6.50 -2.72
N TYR A 50 -20.17 5.61 -3.72
CA TYR A 50 -19.26 4.48 -3.89
C TYR A 50 -18.19 4.67 -4.98
N LEU A 51 -18.15 5.82 -5.67
CA LEU A 51 -17.19 6.04 -6.76
C LEU A 51 -15.74 5.92 -6.27
N ASP A 52 -15.40 6.58 -5.16
CA ASP A 52 -14.07 6.52 -4.55
C ASP A 52 -13.65 5.08 -4.20
N LEU A 53 -14.58 4.25 -3.75
CA LEU A 53 -14.30 2.84 -3.41
C LEU A 53 -13.93 2.01 -4.64
N LEU A 54 -14.62 2.25 -5.77
CA LEU A 54 -14.29 1.64 -7.05
C LEU A 54 -12.94 2.14 -7.56
N LEU A 55 -12.68 3.45 -7.45
CA LEU A 55 -11.42 4.06 -7.86
C LEU A 55 -10.24 3.51 -7.07
N THR A 56 -10.35 3.42 -5.74
CA THR A 56 -9.30 2.83 -4.88
C THR A 56 -8.98 1.40 -5.30
N SER A 57 -10.02 0.60 -5.54
CA SER A 57 -9.86 -0.82 -5.92
C SER A 57 -9.25 -0.97 -7.33
N LEU A 58 -9.55 -0.05 -8.25
CA LEU A 58 -8.97 -0.02 -9.60
C LEU A 58 -7.50 0.39 -9.56
N VAL A 59 -7.14 1.41 -8.78
CA VAL A 59 -5.76 1.88 -8.64
C VAL A 59 -4.88 0.78 -8.05
N ASP A 60 -5.33 0.10 -7.00
CA ASP A 60 -4.61 -1.04 -6.41
C ASP A 60 -4.51 -2.22 -7.39
N GLY A 61 -5.59 -2.56 -8.09
CA GLY A 61 -5.57 -3.60 -9.12
C GLY A 61 -4.56 -3.30 -10.24
N ALA A 62 -4.48 -2.04 -10.69
CA ALA A 62 -3.51 -1.61 -11.68
C ALA A 62 -2.07 -1.73 -11.17
N ARG A 63 -1.80 -1.26 -9.94
CA ARG A 63 -0.48 -1.36 -9.30
C ARG A 63 -0.06 -2.82 -9.07
N ALA A 64 -0.99 -3.69 -8.66
CA ALA A 64 -0.76 -5.12 -8.51
C ALA A 64 -0.40 -5.79 -9.86
N ALA A 65 -0.98 -5.32 -10.96
CA ALA A 65 -0.61 -5.71 -12.32
C ALA A 65 0.68 -5.04 -12.83
N ARG A 66 1.44 -4.36 -11.94
CA ARG A 66 2.66 -3.60 -12.24
C ARG A 66 2.45 -2.41 -13.18
N ASN A 67 1.24 -1.88 -13.26
CA ASN A 67 0.96 -0.62 -13.95
C ASN A 67 0.89 0.53 -12.95
N TYR A 68 1.99 1.27 -12.84
CA TYR A 68 2.12 2.43 -11.95
C TYR A 68 1.73 3.76 -12.64
N CYS A 69 1.43 3.73 -13.93
CA CYS A 69 1.08 4.91 -14.73
C CYS A 69 -0.37 5.36 -14.53
N VAL A 70 -1.17 4.63 -13.75
CA VAL A 70 -2.58 4.94 -13.48
C VAL A 70 -2.70 6.02 -12.42
N PHE A 71 -3.47 7.06 -12.72
CA PHE A 71 -3.76 8.15 -11.80
C PHE A 71 -5.18 8.65 -11.91
N VAL A 72 -5.62 9.26 -10.83
CA VAL A 72 -6.93 9.88 -10.68
C VAL A 72 -6.77 11.39 -10.71
N MET A 73 -7.63 12.08 -11.43
CA MET A 73 -7.77 13.53 -11.41
C MET A 73 -9.21 13.93 -11.12
N CYS A 74 -9.42 15.08 -10.52
CA CYS A 74 -10.73 15.70 -10.31
C CYS A 74 -11.10 16.70 -11.41
N THR A 75 -10.20 16.86 -12.39
CA THR A 75 -10.39 17.68 -13.57
C THR A 75 -10.49 16.83 -14.82
N LYS A 76 -11.30 17.28 -15.78
CA LYS A 76 -11.33 16.69 -17.12
C LYS A 76 -9.96 16.90 -17.76
N LEU A 77 -9.33 15.80 -18.20
CA LEU A 77 -8.12 15.89 -19.01
C LEU A 77 -8.44 16.60 -20.32
N ASP A 78 -7.71 17.68 -20.60
CA ASP A 78 -7.74 18.31 -21.90
C ASP A 78 -6.80 17.58 -22.85
N ARG A 79 -7.38 16.88 -23.83
CA ARG A 79 -6.63 16.12 -24.83
C ARG A 79 -5.73 17.01 -25.69
N ALA A 80 -6.07 18.30 -25.84
CA ALA A 80 -5.28 19.26 -26.61
C ALA A 80 -3.91 19.57 -25.99
N LEU A 81 -3.72 19.26 -24.69
CA LEU A 81 -2.45 19.47 -24.00
C LEU A 81 -1.41 18.39 -24.31
N ARG A 82 -1.82 17.27 -24.92
CA ARG A 82 -0.90 16.19 -25.26
C ARG A 82 -0.23 16.47 -26.61
N LEU A 83 1.10 16.40 -26.64
CA LEU A 83 1.93 16.63 -27.82
C LEU A 83 2.05 15.42 -28.72
N ILE A 84 1.85 14.24 -28.14
CA ILE A 84 2.03 12.95 -28.81
C ILE A 84 0.87 12.01 -28.49
N PRO A 85 0.62 10.97 -29.30
CA PRO A 85 -0.41 9.97 -29.00
C PRO A 85 -0.22 9.27 -27.65
N TYR A 86 -1.29 8.70 -27.08
CA TYR A 86 -1.27 8.15 -25.73
C TYR A 86 -0.33 6.97 -25.50
N LYS A 87 -0.02 6.22 -26.57
CA LYS A 87 0.90 5.07 -26.50
C LYS A 87 2.36 5.45 -26.63
N VAL A 88 2.65 6.72 -26.88
CA VAL A 88 3.99 7.21 -27.15
C VAL A 88 4.40 8.06 -25.96
N VAL A 89 5.67 7.90 -25.58
CA VAL A 89 6.36 8.70 -24.56
C VAL A 89 7.16 9.79 -25.25
N LEU A 90 7.36 10.92 -24.56
CA LEU A 90 8.16 12.00 -25.13
C LEU A 90 9.60 11.52 -25.33
N ASP A 91 10.25 12.04 -26.37
CA ASP A 91 11.69 12.01 -26.48
C ASP A 91 12.33 12.88 -25.38
N GLU A 92 13.59 12.61 -25.09
CA GLU A 92 14.35 13.25 -24.03
C GLU A 92 14.41 14.78 -24.16
N GLU A 93 14.60 15.29 -25.38
CA GLU A 93 14.71 16.74 -25.63
C GLU A 93 13.38 17.44 -25.36
N SER A 94 12.28 16.87 -25.85
CA SER A 94 10.92 17.39 -25.63
C SER A 94 10.49 17.31 -24.17
N GLU A 95 10.84 16.23 -23.45
CA GLU A 95 10.59 16.10 -22.01
C GLU A 95 11.37 17.17 -21.23
N GLY A 96 12.64 17.36 -21.57
CA GLY A 96 13.48 18.44 -21.02
C GLY A 96 12.96 19.83 -21.34
N GLN A 97 12.42 20.06 -22.54
CA GLN A 97 11.83 21.35 -22.94
C GLN A 97 10.57 21.67 -22.14
N CYS A 98 9.74 20.67 -21.81
CA CYS A 98 8.58 20.88 -20.94
C CYS A 98 8.98 21.42 -19.56
N MET A 99 10.06 20.88 -18.98
CA MET A 99 10.61 21.38 -17.71
C MET A 99 11.19 22.79 -17.85
N ARG A 100 11.98 23.05 -18.90
CA ARG A 100 12.55 24.38 -19.17
C ARG A 100 11.49 25.46 -19.33
N HIS A 101 10.38 25.15 -20.00
CA HIS A 101 9.23 26.07 -20.09
C HIS A 101 8.58 26.34 -18.72
N ILE A 102 8.50 25.35 -17.83
CA ILE A 102 7.98 25.59 -16.47
C ILE A 102 8.91 26.53 -15.70
N ILE A 103 10.23 26.31 -15.77
CA ILE A 103 11.22 27.17 -15.09
C ILE A 103 11.09 28.60 -15.61
N GLN A 104 11.15 28.77 -16.92
CA GLN A 104 11.07 30.05 -17.61
C GLN A 104 9.91 30.04 -18.61
N PRO A 105 8.70 30.45 -18.18
CA PRO A 105 7.53 30.54 -19.04
C PRO A 105 7.78 31.44 -20.25
N PRO A 106 7.50 30.96 -21.48
CA PRO A 106 7.56 31.82 -22.66
C PRO A 106 6.59 33.01 -22.55
N PRO A 107 6.89 34.16 -23.20
CA PRO A 107 6.03 35.33 -23.15
C PRO A 107 4.57 35.01 -23.53
N GLY A 108 3.62 35.44 -22.70
CA GLY A 108 2.19 35.22 -22.92
C GLY A 108 1.63 33.89 -22.41
N LEU A 109 2.49 32.95 -21.98
CA LEU A 109 2.05 31.68 -21.38
C LEU A 109 2.12 31.73 -19.85
N LYS A 110 1.11 31.16 -19.19
CA LYS A 110 1.08 31.04 -17.72
C LYS A 110 1.75 29.75 -17.29
N ARG A 111 2.48 29.78 -16.17
CA ARG A 111 3.15 28.58 -15.62
C ARG A 111 2.15 27.45 -15.33
N TYR A 112 0.93 27.77 -14.90
CA TYR A 112 -0.15 26.78 -14.74
C TYR A 112 -0.43 25.97 -16.01
N ASP A 113 -0.53 26.62 -17.18
CA ASP A 113 -0.82 25.92 -18.44
C ASP A 113 0.35 25.00 -18.84
N LEU A 114 1.57 25.42 -18.53
CA LEU A 114 2.79 24.64 -18.75
C LEU A 114 2.87 23.43 -17.81
N ILE A 115 2.45 23.57 -16.55
CA ILE A 115 2.31 22.47 -15.59
C ILE A 115 1.29 21.45 -16.09
N ARG A 116 0.12 21.88 -16.57
CA ARG A 116 -0.89 20.96 -17.12
C ARG A 116 -0.36 20.23 -18.36
N ARG A 117 0.35 20.94 -19.24
CA ARG A 117 0.99 20.36 -20.42
C ARG A 117 2.05 19.34 -20.03
N PHE A 118 2.88 19.61 -19.03
CA PHE A 118 3.82 18.63 -18.48
C PHE A 118 3.09 17.38 -17.96
N ASN A 119 2.07 17.55 -17.12
CA ASN A 119 1.30 16.43 -16.56
C ASN A 119 0.60 15.57 -17.63
N ALA A 120 0.21 16.16 -18.76
CA ALA A 120 -0.44 15.45 -19.86
C ALA A 120 0.53 14.59 -20.69
N ASN A 121 1.83 14.91 -20.67
CA ASN A 121 2.84 14.27 -21.50
C ASN A 121 3.84 13.41 -20.71
N VAL A 122 4.04 13.69 -19.43
CA VAL A 122 4.91 12.89 -18.55
C VAL A 122 4.07 11.82 -17.83
N PRO A 123 4.48 10.53 -17.90
CA PRO A 123 3.83 9.45 -17.17
C PRO A 123 3.70 9.69 -15.67
N TYR A 124 2.76 9.02 -15.02
CA TYR A 124 2.52 9.20 -13.58
C TYR A 124 3.61 8.56 -12.71
N ASP A 125 4.30 7.54 -13.20
CA ASP A 125 5.42 6.87 -12.56
C ASP A 125 6.75 7.64 -12.72
N GLY A 126 6.75 8.77 -13.42
CA GLY A 126 7.86 9.73 -13.45
C GLY A 126 8.32 10.10 -14.84
N LEU A 127 9.51 10.72 -14.89
CA LEU A 127 10.21 11.02 -16.14
C LEU A 127 10.60 9.73 -16.86
N THR A 128 10.46 9.74 -18.18
CA THR A 128 10.69 8.55 -19.02
C THR A 128 12.16 8.27 -19.28
N HIS A 129 12.98 9.32 -19.27
CA HIS A 129 14.43 9.24 -19.48
C HIS A 129 15.21 9.67 -18.22
N PRO A 130 15.04 8.97 -17.08
CA PRO A 130 15.64 9.37 -15.80
C PRO A 130 17.09 8.91 -15.63
N ASP A 131 17.57 7.93 -16.41
CA ASP A 131 18.86 7.25 -16.20
C ASP A 131 19.83 7.34 -17.42
N ILE A 132 20.89 8.15 -17.24
CA ILE A 132 22.32 7.87 -17.45
C ILE A 132 22.75 7.22 -18.78
N SER A 133 23.12 8.05 -19.76
CA SER A 133 24.37 7.85 -20.50
C SER A 133 25.44 8.69 -19.81
N GLU A 134 26.50 8.06 -19.31
CA GLU A 134 27.70 8.78 -18.84
C GLU A 134 28.24 9.62 -20.01
N GLY A 135 27.97 10.92 -19.98
CA GLY A 135 28.31 11.85 -21.03
C GLY A 135 28.08 13.29 -20.61
N PHE A 136 28.76 14.19 -21.31
CA PHE A 136 28.85 15.64 -21.11
C PHE A 136 27.53 16.42 -20.83
N PHE A 137 26.36 15.82 -21.07
CA PHE A 137 25.04 16.47 -20.96
C PHE A 137 24.22 16.13 -19.70
N THR A 138 24.68 15.20 -18.85
CA THR A 138 23.94 14.70 -17.66
C THR A 138 23.67 15.79 -16.61
N GLU A 139 24.61 16.70 -16.41
CA GLU A 139 24.53 17.74 -15.39
C GLU A 139 23.47 18.82 -15.69
N SER A 140 23.25 19.10 -16.97
CA SER A 140 22.21 20.03 -17.40
C SER A 140 20.81 19.53 -17.00
N LYS A 141 20.60 18.21 -17.00
CA LYS A 141 19.30 17.59 -16.68
C LYS A 141 18.99 17.60 -15.20
N GLU A 142 19.94 17.22 -14.34
CA GLU A 142 19.73 17.27 -12.88
C GLU A 142 19.40 18.71 -12.44
N LYS A 143 20.17 19.70 -12.92
CA LYS A 143 19.89 21.12 -12.68
C LYS A 143 18.52 21.55 -13.22
N THR A 144 18.12 21.05 -14.39
CA THR A 144 16.79 21.32 -14.96
C THR A 144 15.67 20.70 -14.11
N ILE A 145 15.81 19.46 -13.66
CA ILE A 145 14.81 18.79 -12.81
C ILE A 145 14.68 19.53 -11.48
N VAL A 146 15.79 19.82 -10.81
CA VAL A 146 15.82 20.55 -9.53
C VAL A 146 15.22 21.95 -9.70
N GLY A 147 15.63 22.71 -10.72
CA GLY A 147 15.08 24.04 -10.99
C GLY A 147 13.58 24.00 -11.31
N CYS A 148 13.11 22.94 -11.96
CA CYS A 148 11.69 22.71 -12.20
C CYS A 148 10.94 22.44 -10.89
N VAL A 149 11.48 21.59 -10.00
CA VAL A 149 10.92 21.37 -8.66
C VAL A 149 10.81 22.69 -7.89
N GLU A 150 11.89 23.47 -7.82
CA GLU A 150 11.89 24.77 -7.13
C GLU A 150 10.83 25.72 -7.68
N SER A 151 10.71 25.79 -9.01
CA SER A 151 9.73 26.65 -9.69
C SER A 151 8.29 26.21 -9.42
N VAL A 152 8.02 24.90 -9.42
CA VAL A 152 6.67 24.36 -9.16
C VAL A 152 6.30 24.47 -7.68
N VAL A 153 7.22 24.20 -6.75
CA VAL A 153 6.96 24.35 -5.31
C VAL A 153 6.69 25.81 -4.94
N ALA A 154 7.38 26.76 -5.58
CA ALA A 154 7.22 28.20 -5.32
C ALA A 154 5.87 28.78 -5.81
N GLU A 155 5.14 28.08 -6.68
CA GLU A 155 3.85 28.56 -7.16
C GLU A 155 2.80 28.62 -6.05
N ASN A 156 1.97 29.66 -6.11
CA ASN A 156 0.87 29.87 -5.19
C ASN A 156 -0.44 30.14 -5.96
N PHE A 157 -1.27 29.11 -6.03
CA PHE A 157 -2.58 29.17 -6.70
C PHE A 157 -3.75 29.43 -5.73
N ALA A 158 -3.47 29.93 -4.52
CA ALA A 158 -4.47 30.18 -3.48
C ALA A 158 -5.37 28.94 -3.24
N GLN A 159 -6.69 29.08 -3.38
CA GLN A 159 -7.68 28.01 -3.18
C GLN A 159 -8.26 27.47 -4.50
N GLU A 160 -7.57 27.69 -5.63
CA GLU A 160 -8.02 27.16 -6.92
C GLU A 160 -7.71 25.66 -7.04
N ILE A 161 -8.68 24.82 -6.63
CA ILE A 161 -8.58 23.35 -6.54
C ILE A 161 -7.87 22.74 -7.77
N HIS A 162 -8.30 23.10 -8.98
CA HIS A 162 -7.76 22.54 -10.23
C HIS A 162 -6.29 22.92 -10.50
N LYS A 163 -5.84 24.06 -9.99
CA LYS A 163 -4.45 24.49 -10.11
C LYS A 163 -3.57 23.84 -9.05
N CYS A 164 -4.06 23.78 -7.83
CA CYS A 164 -3.44 23.07 -6.70
C CYS A 164 -3.23 21.58 -7.02
N GLU A 165 -4.24 20.91 -7.56
CA GLU A 165 -4.14 19.51 -8.00
C GLU A 165 -3.04 19.34 -9.06
N ALA A 166 -3.04 20.19 -10.10
CA ALA A 166 -2.04 20.11 -11.17
C ALA A 166 -0.61 20.33 -10.64
N GLN A 167 -0.43 21.24 -9.67
CA GLN A 167 0.84 21.48 -9.00
C GLN A 167 1.33 20.22 -8.27
N LEU A 168 0.49 19.60 -7.45
CA LEU A 168 0.82 18.37 -6.70
C LEU A 168 1.14 17.20 -7.62
N GLN A 169 0.36 17.04 -8.70
CA GLN A 169 0.59 15.99 -9.70
C GLN A 169 1.88 16.16 -10.50
N CYS A 170 2.33 17.41 -10.69
CA CYS A 170 3.61 17.70 -11.32
C CYS A 170 4.76 17.38 -10.37
N LEU A 171 4.66 17.80 -9.11
CA LEU A 171 5.66 17.49 -8.08
C LEU A 171 5.84 15.98 -7.90
N ARG A 172 4.74 15.22 -7.83
CA ARG A 172 4.80 13.76 -7.72
C ARG A 172 5.61 13.11 -8.86
N ARG A 173 5.42 13.58 -10.11
CA ARG A 173 6.17 13.08 -11.28
C ARG A 173 7.64 13.47 -11.23
N LEU A 174 7.95 14.68 -10.76
CA LEU A 174 9.32 15.14 -10.58
C LEU A 174 10.03 14.35 -9.48
N PHE A 175 9.39 14.12 -8.34
CA PHE A 175 9.93 13.33 -7.22
C PHE A 175 10.06 11.84 -7.53
N ALA A 176 9.35 11.33 -8.53
CA ALA A 176 9.55 9.97 -9.00
C ALA A 176 10.95 9.76 -9.65
N SER A 177 11.57 10.82 -10.19
CA SER A 177 12.93 10.77 -10.75
C SER A 177 14.00 10.72 -9.66
N LYS A 178 15.19 10.15 -9.97
CA LYS A 178 16.33 10.08 -9.03
C LYS A 178 16.73 11.47 -8.52
N SER A 179 16.91 12.43 -9.42
CA SER A 179 17.29 13.81 -9.09
C SER A 179 16.24 14.52 -8.23
N GLY A 180 14.96 14.40 -8.59
CA GLY A 180 13.87 15.00 -7.81
C GLY A 180 13.73 14.37 -6.42
N PHE A 181 13.83 13.05 -6.32
CA PHE A 181 13.78 12.32 -5.06
C PHE A 181 14.91 12.74 -4.11
N ARG A 182 16.13 12.90 -4.64
CA ARG A 182 17.30 13.39 -3.91
C ARG A 182 17.15 14.85 -3.48
N ALA A 183 16.59 15.70 -4.36
CA ALA A 183 16.47 17.13 -4.15
C ALA A 183 15.74 17.50 -2.85
N PHE A 184 14.78 16.68 -2.40
CA PHE A 184 14.02 16.92 -1.18
C PHE A 184 14.89 17.08 0.08
N THR A 185 16.00 16.34 0.18
CA THR A 185 16.89 16.37 1.35
C THR A 185 18.21 17.08 1.09
N THR A 186 18.66 17.16 -0.16
CA THR A 186 19.98 17.72 -0.49
C THR A 186 19.93 19.18 -0.91
N VAL A 187 18.80 19.67 -1.45
CA VAL A 187 18.69 21.05 -1.93
C VAL A 187 18.08 21.92 -0.83
N PRO A 188 18.79 22.96 -0.35
CA PRO A 188 18.28 23.84 0.70
C PRO A 188 16.98 24.54 0.30
N GLY A 189 16.03 24.66 1.23
CA GLY A 189 14.79 25.42 1.02
C GLY A 189 13.65 24.65 0.35
N ILE A 190 13.91 23.53 -0.35
CA ILE A 190 12.84 22.73 -0.97
C ILE A 190 11.95 22.12 0.10
N ARG A 191 12.54 21.55 1.16
CA ARG A 191 11.80 20.89 2.24
C ARG A 191 10.85 21.85 2.94
N GLU A 192 11.32 23.04 3.29
CA GLU A 192 10.55 24.06 4.00
C GLU A 192 9.38 24.54 3.14
N LYS A 193 9.65 24.92 1.88
CA LYS A 193 8.60 25.37 0.95
C LYS A 193 7.59 24.26 0.64
N LEU A 194 8.02 23.01 0.55
CA LEU A 194 7.11 21.87 0.36
C LEU A 194 6.25 21.63 1.60
N GLY A 195 6.81 21.78 2.80
CA GLY A 195 6.05 21.73 4.07
C GLY A 195 4.95 22.78 4.12
N ASP A 196 5.28 24.03 3.79
CA ASP A 196 4.31 25.14 3.69
C ASP A 196 3.24 24.86 2.64
N LEU A 197 3.62 24.28 1.48
CA LEU A 197 2.67 23.86 0.46
C LEU A 197 1.69 22.82 1.01
N VAL A 198 2.19 21.75 1.64
CA VAL A 198 1.36 20.66 2.17
C VAL A 198 0.38 21.15 3.21
N ILE A 199 0.82 21.97 4.17
CA ILE A 199 -0.05 22.55 5.21
C ILE A 199 -1.15 23.37 4.56
N ARG A 200 -0.81 24.21 3.58
CA ARG A 200 -1.82 24.99 2.84
C ARG A 200 -2.81 24.11 2.10
N MET A 201 -2.34 23.03 1.46
CA MET A 201 -3.20 22.11 0.70
C MET A 201 -4.19 21.36 1.58
N LEU A 202 -3.74 20.82 2.73
CA LEU A 202 -4.61 20.11 3.68
C LEU A 202 -5.63 21.05 4.34
N ASN A 203 -5.27 22.33 4.53
CA ASN A 203 -6.19 23.35 5.04
C ASN A 203 -7.33 23.69 4.07
N ILE A 204 -7.22 23.38 2.77
CA ILE A 204 -8.33 23.54 1.80
C ILE A 204 -9.48 22.57 2.15
N SER A 205 -9.21 21.46 2.83
CA SER A 205 -10.21 20.45 3.22
C SER A 205 -11.02 19.92 2.03
N ASN A 206 -10.33 19.61 0.93
CA ASN A 206 -10.94 19.05 -0.27
C ASN A 206 -10.33 17.67 -0.58
N GLU A 207 -11.19 16.66 -0.71
CA GLU A 207 -10.80 15.25 -0.88
C GLU A 207 -9.83 15.01 -2.05
N CYS A 208 -9.99 15.74 -3.16
CA CYS A 208 -9.07 15.65 -4.30
C CYS A 208 -7.67 16.15 -3.97
N ILE A 209 -7.60 17.27 -3.26
CA ILE A 209 -6.34 17.89 -2.86
C ILE A 209 -5.68 17.04 -1.78
N ASP A 210 -6.46 16.55 -0.83
CA ASP A 210 -5.99 15.65 0.24
C ASP A 210 -5.37 14.39 -0.38
N TYR A 211 -6.08 13.75 -1.32
CA TYR A 211 -5.56 12.60 -2.07
C TYR A 211 -4.28 12.91 -2.86
N ALA A 212 -4.29 13.98 -3.67
CA ALA A 212 -3.12 14.35 -4.48
C ALA A 212 -1.90 14.74 -3.62
N THR A 213 -2.15 15.32 -2.44
CA THR A 213 -1.11 15.67 -1.47
C THR A 213 -0.47 14.42 -0.90
N VAL A 214 -1.27 13.48 -0.40
CA VAL A 214 -0.76 12.23 0.17
C VAL A 214 -0.05 11.39 -0.90
N GLU A 215 -0.58 11.30 -2.13
CA GLU A 215 0.08 10.61 -3.23
C GLU A 215 1.45 11.21 -3.60
N MET A 216 1.59 12.53 -3.53
CA MET A 216 2.88 13.21 -3.73
C MET A 216 3.83 12.89 -2.59
N LEU A 217 3.37 12.90 -1.33
CA LEU A 217 4.18 12.50 -0.17
C LEU A 217 4.63 11.03 -0.27
N CYS A 218 3.77 10.14 -0.76
CA CYS A 218 4.12 8.74 -1.01
C CYS A 218 5.30 8.60 -2.00
N SER A 219 5.40 9.46 -3.02
CA SER A 219 6.56 9.44 -3.94
C SER A 219 7.89 9.82 -3.30
N LEU A 220 7.87 10.46 -2.13
CA LEU A 220 9.06 10.75 -1.32
C LEU A 220 9.38 9.65 -0.30
N MET A 221 8.38 8.81 0.04
CA MET A 221 8.52 7.71 0.99
C MET A 221 9.01 6.41 0.34
N GLN A 222 8.58 6.13 -0.90
CA GLN A 222 9.06 5.02 -1.70
C GLN A 222 9.55 5.54 -3.07
N PRO A 223 10.80 5.26 -3.45
CA PRO A 223 11.31 5.62 -4.78
C PRO A 223 10.58 4.82 -5.88
N LEU A 224 10.16 5.53 -6.94
CA LEU A 224 9.45 4.96 -8.09
C LEU A 224 10.38 4.61 -9.27
N HIS A 225 11.64 5.06 -9.24
CA HIS A 225 12.65 4.80 -10.26
C HIS A 225 13.41 3.49 -10.00
N ARG A 226 14.02 2.93 -11.07
CA ARG A 226 14.70 1.62 -11.04
C ARG A 226 15.99 1.61 -10.20
N ASN A 227 16.74 2.71 -10.23
CA ASN A 227 18.03 2.85 -9.53
C ASN A 227 17.86 3.47 -8.13
N SER A 228 16.93 2.93 -7.36
CA SER A 228 16.60 3.48 -6.04
C SER A 228 17.67 3.15 -5.01
N GLU A 229 18.29 4.17 -4.43
CA GLU A 229 19.25 4.01 -3.34
C GLU A 229 18.53 3.99 -1.99
N LEU A 230 18.71 2.92 -1.22
CA LEU A 230 18.07 2.77 0.10
C LEU A 230 18.43 3.91 1.05
N LYS A 231 19.63 4.49 0.93
CA LYS A 231 20.08 5.60 1.78
C LYS A 231 19.23 6.86 1.60
N LEU A 232 18.90 7.21 0.36
CA LEU A 232 18.03 8.35 0.07
C LEU A 232 16.61 8.10 0.59
N GLU A 233 16.12 6.86 0.49
CA GLU A 233 14.84 6.47 1.09
C GLU A 233 14.85 6.71 2.62
N GLN A 234 15.93 6.35 3.32
CA GLN A 234 16.08 6.61 4.76
C GLN A 234 16.07 8.11 5.09
N LEU A 235 16.83 8.93 4.35
CA LEU A 235 16.93 10.37 4.58
C LEU A 235 15.59 11.08 4.34
N ASN A 236 14.89 10.71 3.27
CA ASN A 236 13.59 11.29 2.95
C ASN A 236 12.55 10.92 4.02
N LYS A 237 12.48 9.65 4.44
CA LYS A 237 11.61 9.21 5.54
C LYS A 237 11.94 9.93 6.84
N GLN A 238 13.22 10.02 7.19
CA GLN A 238 13.67 10.72 8.39
C GLN A 238 13.24 12.20 8.36
N SER A 239 13.37 12.86 7.21
CA SER A 239 13.06 14.28 7.07
C SER A 239 11.56 14.54 7.03
N LEU A 240 10.78 13.68 6.39
CA LEU A 240 9.32 13.83 6.28
C LEU A 240 8.61 13.52 7.60
N LEU A 241 9.06 12.49 8.31
CA LEU A 241 8.48 12.03 9.58
C LEU A 241 9.12 12.70 10.80
N ALA A 242 10.03 13.65 10.62
CA ALA A 242 10.76 14.30 11.72
C ALA A 242 9.84 15.08 12.67
N THR A 243 8.76 15.68 12.15
CA THR A 243 7.89 16.59 12.88
C THR A 243 6.63 15.84 13.36
N PRO A 244 6.47 15.54 14.66
CA PRO A 244 5.35 14.73 15.15
C PRO A 244 3.99 15.37 14.88
N GLN A 245 3.86 16.70 15.06
CA GLN A 245 2.62 17.44 14.83
C GLN A 245 2.13 17.32 13.38
N PHE A 246 3.06 17.29 12.42
CA PHE A 246 2.74 17.10 11.01
C PHE A 246 2.19 15.69 10.77
N VAL A 247 2.83 14.68 11.36
CA VAL A 247 2.38 13.29 11.29
C VAL A 247 1.01 13.12 11.95
N GLU A 248 0.77 13.72 13.12
CA GLU A 248 -0.53 13.71 13.78
C GLU A 248 -1.62 14.31 12.89
N HIS A 249 -1.34 15.43 12.23
CA HIS A 249 -2.29 16.05 11.31
C HIS A 249 -2.66 15.12 10.14
N LEU A 250 -1.70 14.39 9.58
CA LEU A 250 -1.96 13.36 8.56
C LEU A 250 -2.75 12.18 9.13
N LEU A 251 -2.49 11.76 10.36
CA LEU A 251 -3.25 10.69 11.02
C LEU A 251 -4.67 11.13 11.38
N ASP A 252 -4.90 12.40 11.67
CA ASP A 252 -6.23 12.93 11.93
C ASP A 252 -7.06 13.02 10.65
N LEU A 253 -6.41 13.17 9.49
CA LEU A 253 -7.06 13.09 8.19
C LEU A 253 -7.72 11.72 7.97
N ILE A 254 -7.05 10.61 8.28
CA ILE A 254 -7.66 9.27 8.16
C ILE A 254 -8.82 9.10 9.14
N VAL A 255 -8.68 9.57 10.39
CA VAL A 255 -9.76 9.51 11.39
C VAL A 255 -11.00 10.27 10.92
N LYS A 256 -10.81 11.51 10.43
CA LYS A 256 -11.88 12.36 9.89
C LYS A 256 -12.64 11.67 8.75
N HIS A 257 -11.94 11.03 7.81
CA HIS A 257 -12.58 10.34 6.68
C HIS A 257 -13.28 9.05 7.08
N VAL A 258 -12.73 8.30 8.04
CA VAL A 258 -13.35 7.09 8.59
C VAL A 258 -14.64 7.43 9.35
N GLU A 259 -14.62 8.43 10.22
CA GLU A 259 -15.80 8.86 10.99
C GLU A 259 -16.92 9.40 10.09
N ARG A 260 -16.55 10.12 9.04
CA ARG A 260 -17.51 10.66 8.06
C ARG A 260 -17.94 9.65 7.00
N ARG A 261 -17.30 8.47 6.93
CA ARG A 261 -17.46 7.48 5.85
C ARG A 261 -17.28 8.10 4.44
N THR A 262 -16.24 8.91 4.26
CA THR A 262 -15.91 9.63 3.00
C THR A 262 -14.48 9.36 2.56
N GLY A 263 -14.07 9.86 1.39
CA GLY A 263 -12.67 9.94 0.95
C GLY A 263 -11.94 8.59 0.91
N ALA A 264 -12.55 7.55 0.32
CA ALA A 264 -11.94 6.22 0.28
C ALA A 264 -10.61 6.20 -0.51
N LEU A 265 -10.43 7.13 -1.45
CA LEU A 265 -9.15 7.35 -2.14
C LEU A 265 -8.10 7.94 -1.19
N VAL A 266 -8.49 8.92 -0.37
CA VAL A 266 -7.62 9.53 0.64
C VAL A 266 -7.18 8.46 1.65
N ILE A 267 -8.13 7.68 2.17
CA ILE A 267 -7.85 6.55 3.08
C ILE A 267 -6.89 5.55 2.42
N GLY A 268 -7.12 5.16 1.17
CA GLY A 268 -6.23 4.27 0.43
C GLY A 268 -4.80 4.81 0.36
N SER A 269 -4.62 6.07 -0.05
CA SER A 269 -3.31 6.71 -0.14
C SER A 269 -2.63 6.87 1.24
N MET A 270 -3.39 7.11 2.30
CA MET A 270 -2.89 7.19 3.67
C MET A 270 -2.43 5.82 4.19
N LEU A 271 -3.11 4.74 3.80
CA LEU A 271 -2.67 3.39 4.12
C LEU A 271 -1.40 3.00 3.36
N ASP A 272 -1.22 3.47 2.12
CA ASP A 272 0.05 3.33 1.39
C ASP A 272 1.18 4.09 2.11
N PHE A 273 0.92 5.35 2.51
CA PHE A 273 1.86 6.16 3.28
C PHE A 273 2.32 5.45 4.57
N LEU A 274 1.38 4.91 5.34
CA LEU A 274 1.67 4.14 6.55
C LEU A 274 2.36 2.82 6.23
N THR A 275 2.00 2.15 5.13
CA THR A 275 2.68 0.93 4.68
C THR A 275 4.15 1.21 4.42
N TYR A 276 4.49 2.32 3.79
CA TYR A 276 5.87 2.71 3.55
C TYR A 276 6.61 3.10 4.84
N ALA A 277 5.90 3.63 5.83
CA ALA A 277 6.50 4.09 7.08
C ALA A 277 6.71 2.96 8.13
N ILE A 278 5.72 2.09 8.34
CA ILE A 278 5.70 1.14 9.47
C ILE A 278 5.55 -0.35 9.08
N CYS A 279 5.13 -0.68 7.86
CA CYS A 279 4.97 -2.07 7.46
C CYS A 279 6.26 -2.65 6.88
N ALA A 280 6.60 -3.90 7.23
CA ALA A 280 7.70 -4.62 6.58
C ALA A 280 7.34 -4.95 5.12
N PRO A 281 8.32 -4.89 4.18
CA PRO A 281 9.75 -4.64 4.38
C PRO A 281 10.12 -3.14 4.45
N PHE A 282 9.21 -2.22 4.11
CA PHE A 282 9.53 -0.79 3.99
C PHE A 282 9.94 -0.13 5.31
N SER A 283 9.47 -0.63 6.45
CA SER A 283 9.83 -0.08 7.76
C SER A 283 11.27 -0.32 8.17
N GLU A 284 12.03 -1.12 7.44
CA GLU A 284 13.47 -1.33 7.66
C GLU A 284 14.31 -0.09 7.32
N THR A 285 13.80 0.82 6.48
CA THR A 285 14.44 2.10 6.16
C THR A 285 13.90 3.26 7.02
N THR A 286 12.98 3.01 7.95
CA THR A 286 12.51 4.02 8.91
C THR A 286 13.40 4.01 10.15
N LEU A 287 13.85 5.19 10.58
CA LEU A 287 14.69 5.33 11.78
C LEU A 287 13.94 4.82 13.03
N GLY A 288 14.63 4.06 13.90
CA GLY A 288 14.00 3.37 15.04
C GLY A 288 13.19 4.28 15.98
N ALA A 289 13.72 5.45 16.35
CA ALA A 289 13.02 6.39 17.22
C ALA A 289 11.74 6.97 16.57
N ILE A 290 11.83 7.30 15.28
CA ILE A 290 10.69 7.79 14.50
C ILE A 290 9.65 6.67 14.34
N PHE A 291 10.10 5.44 14.08
CA PHE A 291 9.23 4.27 13.98
C PHE A 291 8.44 4.05 15.27
N ASP A 292 9.10 4.09 16.44
CA ASP A 292 8.45 3.90 17.74
C ASP A 292 7.38 4.96 18.00
N SER A 293 7.73 6.24 17.81
CA SER A 293 6.79 7.35 17.97
C SER A 293 5.60 7.24 17.01
N LEU A 294 5.86 6.92 15.74
CA LEU A 294 4.80 6.74 14.74
C LEU A 294 3.90 5.55 15.07
N LEU A 295 4.46 4.44 15.49
CA LEU A 295 3.68 3.24 15.84
C LEU A 295 2.74 3.53 17.03
N GLU A 296 3.21 4.27 18.04
CA GLU A 296 2.38 4.70 19.18
C GLU A 296 1.27 5.68 18.75
N MET A 297 1.59 6.67 17.90
CA MET A 297 0.59 7.62 17.37
C MET A 297 -0.50 6.93 16.54
N VAL A 298 -0.15 5.91 15.75
CA VAL A 298 -1.09 5.11 14.97
C VAL A 298 -1.93 4.22 15.89
N ALA A 299 -1.29 3.57 16.87
CA ALA A 299 -1.98 2.71 17.84
C ALA A 299 -2.98 3.47 18.72
N ALA A 300 -2.70 4.74 19.05
CA ALA A 300 -3.65 5.60 19.75
C ALA A 300 -4.99 5.78 18.99
N ARG A 301 -4.95 5.65 17.65
CA ARG A 301 -6.11 5.74 16.74
C ARG A 301 -6.66 4.36 16.35
N GLY A 302 -6.30 3.30 17.09
CA GLY A 302 -6.67 1.91 16.82
C GLY A 302 -8.14 1.67 16.46
N PRO A 303 -9.14 2.22 17.19
CA PRO A 303 -10.56 2.05 16.86
C PRO A 303 -10.91 2.47 15.43
N SER A 304 -10.35 3.58 14.95
CA SER A 304 -10.56 4.06 13.57
C SER A 304 -9.98 3.09 12.54
N PHE A 305 -8.83 2.46 12.83
CA PHE A 305 -8.27 1.41 11.96
C PHE A 305 -9.09 0.13 11.98
N TYR A 306 -9.66 -0.27 13.11
CA TYR A 306 -10.53 -1.45 13.18
C TYR A 306 -11.82 -1.28 12.38
N ARG A 307 -12.37 -0.05 12.31
CA ARG A 307 -13.51 0.26 11.43
C ARG A 307 -13.17 0.06 9.95
N LEU A 308 -11.93 0.21 9.53
CA LEU A 308 -11.51 -0.02 8.14
C LEU A 308 -11.67 -1.48 7.71
N PHE A 309 -11.69 -2.44 8.63
CA PHE A 309 -11.98 -3.83 8.29
C PHE A 309 -13.40 -4.04 7.77
N GLN A 310 -14.32 -3.11 8.07
CA GLN A 310 -15.68 -3.14 7.55
C GLN A 310 -15.85 -2.44 6.19
N TYR A 311 -14.79 -1.81 5.66
CA TYR A 311 -14.88 -1.18 4.34
C TYR A 311 -15.08 -2.23 3.23
N PRO A 312 -15.89 -1.91 2.20
CA PRO A 312 -16.15 -2.84 1.10
C PRO A 312 -14.93 -3.04 0.18
N SER A 313 -13.96 -2.11 0.20
CA SER A 313 -12.74 -2.24 -0.61
C SER A 313 -11.71 -3.14 0.07
N MET A 314 -11.42 -4.29 -0.55
CA MET A 314 -10.40 -5.23 -0.07
C MET A 314 -8.98 -4.63 -0.02
N THR A 315 -8.71 -3.57 -0.78
CA THR A 315 -7.46 -2.80 -0.74
C THR A 315 -7.32 -2.09 0.61
N ILE A 316 -8.38 -1.42 1.06
CA ILE A 316 -8.41 -0.71 2.35
C ILE A 316 -8.29 -1.72 3.49
N VAL A 317 -9.02 -2.83 3.43
CA VAL A 317 -8.94 -3.91 4.43
C VAL A 317 -7.52 -4.48 4.50
N LYS A 318 -6.88 -4.73 3.35
CA LYS A 318 -5.49 -5.19 3.29
C LYS A 318 -4.52 -4.18 3.89
N GLY A 319 -4.62 -2.90 3.52
CA GLY A 319 -3.75 -1.84 4.04
C GLY A 319 -3.89 -1.69 5.56
N ALA A 320 -5.11 -1.65 6.07
CA ALA A 320 -5.40 -1.61 7.51
C ALA A 320 -4.86 -2.85 8.23
N GLY A 321 -4.98 -4.03 7.63
CA GLY A 321 -4.48 -5.28 8.20
C GLY A 321 -2.95 -5.34 8.26
N MET A 322 -2.26 -4.81 7.25
CA MET A 322 -0.79 -4.69 7.25
C MET A 322 -0.32 -3.76 8.38
N VAL A 323 -1.00 -2.62 8.56
CA VAL A 323 -0.73 -1.68 9.66
C VAL A 323 -1.00 -2.34 11.01
N MET A 324 -2.15 -3.00 11.19
CA MET A 324 -2.51 -3.67 12.45
C MET A 324 -1.52 -4.78 12.82
N ARG A 325 -1.06 -5.55 11.82
CA ARG A 325 -0.01 -6.54 11.99
C ARG A 325 1.28 -5.91 12.52
N ALA A 326 1.70 -4.77 11.96
CA ALA A 326 2.90 -4.07 12.42
C ALA A 326 2.76 -3.60 13.87
N ILE A 327 1.59 -3.08 14.26
CA ILE A 327 1.32 -2.65 15.64
C ILE A 327 1.43 -3.83 16.61
N ILE A 328 0.73 -4.93 16.35
CA ILE A 328 0.70 -6.07 17.29
C ILE A 328 2.07 -6.74 17.43
N GLU A 329 2.81 -6.88 16.32
CA GLU A 329 4.12 -7.53 16.35
C GLU A 329 5.21 -6.67 17.00
N GLU A 330 5.21 -5.34 16.77
CA GLU A 330 6.35 -4.48 17.10
C GLU A 330 6.13 -3.48 18.26
N SER A 331 4.88 -3.23 18.68
CA SER A 331 4.57 -2.29 19.77
C SER A 331 4.85 -2.86 21.16
N THR A 332 4.57 -2.09 22.22
CA THR A 332 4.69 -2.59 23.60
C THR A 332 3.63 -3.65 23.89
N VAL A 333 3.90 -4.53 24.85
CA VAL A 333 2.98 -5.62 25.21
C VAL A 333 1.59 -5.07 25.57
N ASP A 334 1.53 -3.94 26.26
CA ASP A 334 0.26 -3.29 26.65
C ASP A 334 -0.54 -2.80 25.44
N ILE A 335 0.13 -2.15 24.47
CA ILE A 335 -0.52 -1.70 23.23
C ILE A 335 -1.00 -2.91 22.43
N SER A 336 -0.17 -3.94 22.28
CA SER A 336 -0.55 -5.14 21.56
C SER A 336 -1.75 -5.84 22.19
N LYS A 337 -1.77 -6.03 23.52
CA LYS A 337 -2.92 -6.59 24.26
C LYS A 337 -4.19 -5.76 24.05
N ARG A 338 -4.07 -4.43 24.11
CA ARG A 338 -5.20 -3.54 23.82
C ARG A 338 -5.73 -3.72 22.40
N MET A 339 -4.85 -3.83 21.39
CA MET A 339 -5.27 -4.08 20.01
C MET A 339 -5.92 -5.46 19.86
N GLN A 340 -5.36 -6.51 20.47
CA GLN A 340 -5.97 -7.84 20.46
C GLN A 340 -7.38 -7.82 21.06
N MET A 341 -7.62 -7.12 22.16
CA MET A 341 -8.97 -6.95 22.71
C MET A 341 -9.89 -6.14 21.81
N LEU A 342 -9.38 -5.07 21.17
CA LEU A 342 -10.15 -4.30 20.18
C LEU A 342 -10.60 -5.17 19.01
N SER A 343 -9.82 -6.18 18.60
CA SER A 343 -10.22 -7.10 17.54
C SER A 343 -11.51 -7.86 17.86
N LEU A 344 -11.73 -8.15 19.15
CA LEU A 344 -12.94 -8.79 19.65
C LEU A 344 -14.06 -7.75 19.77
N THR A 345 -13.84 -6.62 20.43
CA THR A 345 -14.92 -5.64 20.64
C THR A 345 -15.41 -4.99 19.36
N GLU A 346 -14.57 -4.84 18.34
CA GLU A 346 -14.95 -4.24 17.05
C GLU A 346 -15.59 -5.25 16.07
N GLY A 347 -15.58 -6.54 16.41
CA GLY A 347 -16.05 -7.63 15.53
C GLY A 347 -15.11 -7.95 14.36
N ALA A 348 -13.88 -7.43 14.39
CA ALA A 348 -12.87 -7.71 13.37
C ALA A 348 -12.41 -9.16 13.39
N PHE A 349 -12.36 -9.79 14.57
CA PHE A 349 -12.02 -11.20 14.71
C PHE A 349 -12.92 -12.08 13.84
N LEU A 350 -14.25 -11.95 13.98
CA LEU A 350 -15.21 -12.74 13.23
C LEU A 350 -15.14 -12.46 11.73
N ARG A 351 -14.98 -11.19 11.33
CA ARG A 351 -14.84 -10.80 9.93
C ARG A 351 -13.61 -11.42 9.29
N HIS A 352 -12.47 -11.39 9.96
CA HIS A 352 -11.25 -12.01 9.44
C HIS A 352 -11.29 -13.54 9.53
N LEU A 353 -12.04 -14.12 10.48
CA LEU A 353 -12.30 -15.57 10.51
C LEU A 353 -13.06 -16.01 9.25
N HIS A 354 -14.09 -15.26 8.86
CA HIS A 354 -14.78 -15.44 7.58
C HIS A 354 -13.81 -15.28 6.40
N MET A 355 -13.03 -14.19 6.36
CA MET A 355 -12.09 -13.94 5.26
C MET A 355 -11.00 -15.03 5.13
N ALA A 356 -10.50 -15.55 6.24
CA ALA A 356 -9.43 -16.55 6.25
C ALA A 356 -9.92 -17.95 5.81
N LEU A 357 -11.14 -18.32 6.20
CA LEU A 357 -11.65 -19.69 6.09
C LEU A 357 -12.71 -19.88 5.00
N LEU A 358 -13.55 -18.86 4.78
CA LEU A 358 -14.77 -18.96 3.97
C LEU A 358 -14.69 -18.21 2.65
N SER A 359 -13.78 -17.24 2.51
CA SER A 359 -13.61 -16.51 1.25
C SER A 359 -13.24 -17.42 0.07
N VAL A 360 -14.02 -17.30 -1.01
CA VAL A 360 -13.85 -18.05 -2.25
C VAL A 360 -13.31 -17.13 -3.34
N GLY A 361 -12.34 -17.59 -4.11
CA GLY A 361 -11.77 -16.83 -5.23
C GLY A 361 -10.33 -17.21 -5.51
N ARG A 362 -9.92 -17.02 -6.77
CA ARG A 362 -8.52 -17.19 -7.21
C ARG A 362 -7.82 -15.86 -7.52
N ASP A 363 -8.51 -14.74 -7.32
CA ASP A 363 -7.94 -13.41 -7.46
C ASP A 363 -6.84 -13.21 -6.41
N LEU A 364 -5.70 -12.66 -6.84
CA LEU A 364 -4.57 -12.31 -5.98
C LEU A 364 -4.99 -11.44 -4.80
N ARG A 365 -5.96 -10.53 -4.97
CA ARG A 365 -6.47 -9.66 -3.89
C ARG A 365 -7.16 -10.47 -2.79
N VAL A 366 -7.96 -11.46 -3.19
CA VAL A 366 -8.66 -12.35 -2.27
C VAL A 366 -7.66 -13.25 -1.55
N LEU A 367 -6.70 -13.83 -2.30
CA LEU A 367 -5.67 -14.70 -1.73
C LEU A 367 -4.76 -13.95 -0.73
N ALA A 368 -4.35 -12.73 -1.05
CA ALA A 368 -3.57 -11.88 -0.16
C ALA A 368 -4.33 -11.52 1.12
N ASN A 369 -5.61 -11.13 1.00
CA ASN A 369 -6.44 -10.82 2.16
C ASN A 369 -6.72 -12.06 3.02
N ARG A 370 -6.93 -13.23 2.40
CA ARG A 370 -7.09 -14.50 3.11
C ARG A 370 -5.83 -14.86 3.92
N GLN A 371 -4.66 -14.75 3.29
CA GLN A 371 -3.37 -14.99 3.95
C GLN A 371 -3.14 -14.00 5.11
N LEU A 372 -3.39 -12.71 4.87
CA LEU A 372 -3.26 -11.67 5.90
C LEU A 372 -4.22 -11.89 7.08
N SER A 373 -5.48 -12.24 6.80
CA SER A 373 -6.48 -12.54 7.82
C SER A 373 -6.05 -13.71 8.69
N GLY A 374 -5.46 -14.75 8.10
CA GLY A 374 -4.89 -15.86 8.85
C GLY A 374 -3.72 -15.47 9.75
N TYR A 375 -2.84 -14.55 9.29
CA TYR A 375 -1.80 -13.98 10.15
C TYR A 375 -2.37 -13.12 11.28
N LEU A 376 -3.40 -12.32 11.02
CA LEU A 376 -4.03 -11.50 12.05
C LEU A 376 -4.69 -12.37 13.13
N LEU A 377 -5.43 -13.40 12.74
CA LEU A 377 -6.06 -14.34 13.67
C LEU A 377 -5.02 -15.03 14.56
N SER A 378 -3.91 -15.49 13.96
CA SER A 378 -2.83 -16.14 14.71
C SER A 378 -2.15 -15.18 15.69
N LEU A 379 -2.04 -13.90 15.36
CA LEU A 379 -1.56 -12.85 16.26
C LEU A 379 -2.60 -12.46 17.33
N TRP A 380 -3.89 -12.49 17.03
CA TRP A 380 -4.94 -12.11 17.99
C TRP A 380 -5.18 -13.15 19.08
N ILE A 381 -4.93 -14.43 18.78
CA ILE A 381 -5.01 -15.52 19.78
C ILE A 381 -3.71 -15.72 20.55
N ALA A 382 -2.57 -15.17 20.09
CA ALA A 382 -1.30 -15.31 20.77
C ALA A 382 -1.33 -14.60 22.14
N ASP A 383 -1.10 -15.35 23.22
CA ASP A 383 -1.13 -14.86 24.61
C ASP A 383 -2.44 -14.13 24.99
N ASN A 384 -3.58 -14.57 24.42
CA ASN A 384 -4.90 -13.96 24.65
C ASN A 384 -6.01 -15.00 24.87
N ASP A 385 -6.33 -15.26 26.13
CA ASP A 385 -7.33 -16.27 26.53
C ASP A 385 -8.73 -15.97 26.00
N ALA A 386 -9.14 -14.69 25.94
CA ALA A 386 -10.47 -14.31 25.46
C ALA A 386 -10.66 -14.63 23.97
N ALA A 387 -9.62 -14.46 23.17
CA ALA A 387 -9.66 -14.80 21.74
C ALA A 387 -9.59 -16.31 21.51
N VAL A 388 -8.82 -17.04 22.33
CA VAL A 388 -8.77 -18.52 22.29
C VAL A 388 -10.13 -19.11 22.69
N ASP A 389 -10.76 -18.58 23.74
CA ASP A 389 -12.10 -18.98 24.17
C ASP A 389 -13.13 -18.76 23.06
N LEU A 390 -13.15 -17.56 22.45
CA LEU A 390 -14.01 -17.30 21.30
C LEU A 390 -13.78 -18.28 20.15
N LEU A 391 -12.53 -18.55 19.79
CA LEU A 391 -12.19 -19.50 18.73
C LEU A 391 -12.70 -20.92 19.06
N SER A 392 -12.61 -21.32 20.33
CA SER A 392 -13.09 -22.61 20.83
C SER A 392 -14.61 -22.75 20.80
N ARG A 393 -15.35 -21.64 20.94
CA ARG A 393 -16.81 -21.58 20.79
C ARG A 393 -17.24 -21.53 19.33
N CYS A 394 -16.38 -21.08 18.42
CA CYS A 394 -16.67 -21.03 16.98
C CYS A 394 -16.41 -22.36 16.26
N LEU A 395 -15.45 -23.18 16.73
CA LEU A 395 -14.95 -24.35 15.98
C LEU A 395 -14.87 -25.61 16.87
N PRO A 396 -15.13 -26.79 16.30
CA PRO A 396 -15.04 -28.05 17.03
C PRO A 396 -13.59 -28.36 17.46
N ARG A 397 -13.44 -28.96 18.65
CA ARG A 397 -12.13 -29.25 19.25
C ARG A 397 -11.19 -30.05 18.34
N GLY A 398 -11.70 -31.08 17.66
CA GLY A 398 -10.88 -31.90 16.77
C GLY A 398 -10.28 -31.14 15.58
N LEU A 399 -10.81 -29.98 15.19
CA LEU A 399 -10.16 -29.09 14.22
C LEU A 399 -9.09 -28.23 14.88
N LEU A 400 -9.33 -27.75 16.10
CA LEU A 400 -8.40 -26.89 16.83
C LEU A 400 -7.10 -27.60 17.17
N ASP A 401 -7.12 -28.92 17.36
CA ASP A 401 -5.91 -29.70 17.60
C ASP A 401 -4.89 -29.59 16.44
N TYR A 402 -5.33 -29.24 15.22
CA TYR A 402 -4.41 -28.95 14.11
C TYR A 402 -3.63 -27.64 14.25
N LEU A 403 -4.04 -26.72 15.11
CA LEU A 403 -3.27 -25.52 15.45
C LEU A 403 -2.02 -25.86 16.26
N GLU A 404 -2.02 -26.97 16.98
CA GLU A 404 -0.89 -27.45 17.80
C GLU A 404 -0.02 -28.47 17.04
N SER A 405 -0.45 -28.90 15.86
CA SER A 405 0.26 -29.88 15.03
C SER A 405 1.60 -29.35 14.51
N MET A 406 2.63 -30.19 14.50
CA MET A 406 3.93 -29.90 13.89
C MET A 406 4.00 -30.24 12.39
N ALA A 407 2.93 -30.81 11.83
CA ALA A 407 2.87 -31.20 10.42
C ALA A 407 2.78 -29.98 9.49
N LYS A 408 3.35 -30.10 8.28
CA LYS A 408 3.22 -29.08 7.24
C LYS A 408 2.15 -29.48 6.22
N PRO A 409 1.39 -28.52 5.66
CA PRO A 409 0.44 -28.82 4.61
C PRO A 409 1.15 -29.30 3.34
N ASN A 410 0.47 -30.15 2.56
CA ASN A 410 1.00 -30.62 1.29
C ASN A 410 0.79 -29.53 0.22
N GLY A 411 1.88 -28.85 -0.20
CA GLY A 411 1.85 -27.87 -1.29
C GLY A 411 3.01 -26.86 -1.23
N THR A 412 3.28 -26.20 -2.36
CA THR A 412 4.23 -25.07 -2.43
C THR A 412 3.62 -23.83 -1.80
N GLU A 413 4.31 -23.27 -0.81
CA GLU A 413 3.89 -22.03 -0.16
C GLU A 413 4.17 -20.83 -1.06
N ILE A 414 3.14 -20.06 -1.38
CA ILE A 414 3.27 -18.77 -2.07
C ILE A 414 2.99 -17.67 -1.05
N ASP A 415 3.95 -16.77 -0.83
CA ASP A 415 3.75 -15.58 0.00
C ASP A 415 3.21 -14.44 -0.88
N TYR A 416 1.93 -14.11 -0.73
CA TYR A 416 1.27 -13.04 -1.46
C TYR A 416 1.50 -11.66 -0.81
N LEU A 417 2.18 -11.58 0.34
CA LEU A 417 2.37 -10.34 1.11
C LEU A 417 3.76 -9.71 0.96
N GLN A 418 4.75 -10.40 0.42
CA GLN A 418 6.13 -9.91 0.29
C GLN A 418 6.52 -9.63 -1.17
N PRO A 419 6.51 -8.35 -1.61
CA PRO A 419 6.96 -7.98 -2.94
C PRO A 419 8.45 -7.58 -3.04
N ARG A 420 9.14 -7.27 -1.92
CA ARG A 420 10.49 -6.63 -1.91
C ARG A 420 11.41 -7.22 -0.84
N ASN A 421 12.71 -7.33 -1.15
CA ASN A 421 13.77 -7.78 -0.23
C ASN A 421 14.89 -6.72 -0.11
N ASN A 422 14.87 -5.90 0.93
CA ASN A 422 15.84 -4.80 1.09
C ASN A 422 17.26 -5.29 1.38
N LEU A 423 17.40 -6.46 2.01
CA LEU A 423 18.71 -7.03 2.32
C LEU A 423 19.45 -7.45 1.03
N GLU A 424 18.72 -7.97 0.05
CA GLU A 424 19.27 -8.23 -1.28
C GLU A 424 19.66 -6.93 -2.00
N ILE A 425 18.81 -5.91 -1.93
CA ILE A 425 19.07 -4.58 -2.52
C ILE A 425 20.34 -3.95 -1.92
N ALA A 426 20.46 -3.91 -0.59
CA ALA A 426 21.63 -3.35 0.09
C ALA A 426 22.93 -4.10 -0.27
N LYS A 427 22.84 -5.44 -0.43
CA LYS A 427 23.98 -6.26 -0.87
C LYS A 427 24.36 -5.98 -2.32
N SER A 428 23.39 -5.79 -3.22
CA SER A 428 23.68 -5.43 -4.62
C SER A 428 24.27 -4.03 -4.73
N GLU A 429 23.76 -3.04 -3.98
CA GLU A 429 24.31 -1.68 -3.94
C GLU A 429 25.77 -1.70 -3.51
N THR A 430 26.09 -2.37 -2.40
CA THR A 430 27.47 -2.48 -1.90
C THR A 430 28.42 -3.13 -2.91
N LYS A 431 27.94 -4.15 -3.66
CA LYS A 431 28.73 -4.80 -4.71
C LYS A 431 28.95 -3.87 -5.91
N GLN A 432 27.91 -3.17 -6.36
CA GLN A 432 28.01 -2.19 -7.45
C GLN A 432 28.99 -1.07 -7.09
N SER A 433 28.90 -0.51 -5.88
CA SER A 433 29.84 0.50 -5.39
C SER A 433 31.29 -0.01 -5.40
N ARG A 434 31.54 -1.25 -4.96
CA ARG A 434 32.90 -1.84 -4.97
C ARG A 434 33.44 -2.07 -6.38
N ILE A 435 32.60 -2.53 -7.32
CA ILE A 435 33.00 -2.75 -8.70
C ILE A 435 33.36 -1.40 -9.36
N MET A 436 32.54 -0.36 -9.15
CA MET A 436 32.85 0.99 -9.66
C MET A 436 34.15 1.53 -9.08
N VAL A 437 34.42 1.34 -7.78
CA VAL A 437 35.69 1.75 -7.15
C VAL A 437 36.87 1.05 -7.81
N ASN A 438 36.81 -0.27 -8.01
CA ASN A 438 37.91 -1.01 -8.65
C ASN A 438 38.16 -0.56 -10.10
N PHE A 439 37.10 -0.28 -10.88
CA PHE A 439 37.25 0.25 -12.23
C PHE A 439 37.85 1.66 -12.25
N HIS A 440 37.50 2.49 -11.27
CA HIS A 440 38.03 3.84 -11.13
C HIS A 440 39.50 3.85 -10.67
N ASP A 441 39.86 3.03 -9.68
CA ASP A 441 41.26 2.87 -9.25
C ASP A 441 42.12 2.35 -10.41
N LEU A 442 41.57 1.47 -11.25
CA LEU A 442 42.21 1.02 -12.48
C LEU A 442 42.33 2.14 -13.52
N ALA A 443 41.31 2.99 -13.66
CA ALA A 443 41.34 4.14 -14.57
C ALA A 443 42.37 5.20 -14.15
N LEU A 444 42.40 5.57 -12.86
CA LEU A 444 43.40 6.48 -12.29
C LEU A 444 44.83 5.91 -12.43
N TYR A 445 45.01 4.62 -12.15
CA TYR A 445 46.30 3.95 -12.33
C TYR A 445 46.73 3.93 -13.80
N ASN A 446 45.80 3.73 -14.73
CA ASN A 446 46.08 3.81 -16.17
C ASN A 446 46.38 5.24 -16.63
N GLU A 447 45.73 6.26 -16.06
CA GLU A 447 46.01 7.68 -16.33
C GLU A 447 47.39 8.11 -15.84
N GLU A 448 47.81 7.74 -14.61
CA GLU A 448 49.17 7.98 -14.12
C GLU A 448 50.23 7.37 -15.05
N LYS A 449 49.93 6.19 -15.61
CA LYS A 449 50.84 5.47 -16.50
C LYS A 449 50.87 6.05 -17.93
N LEU A 450 49.73 6.56 -18.41
CA LEU A 450 49.63 7.22 -19.72
C LEU A 450 50.29 8.60 -19.70
N LEU A 451 50.13 9.39 -18.62
CA LEU A 451 50.81 10.67 -18.42
C LEU A 451 52.34 10.56 -18.40
N PHE A 452 52.86 9.42 -17.95
CA PHE A 452 54.31 9.14 -17.98
C PHE A 452 54.82 8.67 -19.36
N SER A 453 53.94 8.21 -20.26
CA SER A 453 54.34 7.51 -21.49
C SER A 453 54.14 8.26 -22.81
N SER A 454 53.35 9.34 -22.85
CA SER A 454 53.02 10.00 -24.13
C SER A 454 53.00 11.53 -24.08
N THR A 455 54.04 12.14 -24.66
CA THR A 455 54.16 13.57 -24.99
C THR A 455 53.30 14.02 -26.17
N ASN A 456 52.28 13.27 -26.63
CA ASN A 456 51.58 13.60 -27.88
C ASN A 456 50.20 12.91 -28.09
N CYS A 457 49.23 13.11 -27.19
CA CYS A 457 47.84 12.74 -27.50
C CYS A 457 46.84 13.81 -27.01
N PHE A 458 46.18 14.47 -27.97
CA PHE A 458 45.08 15.42 -27.77
C PHE A 458 43.75 14.67 -27.56
N PHE A 459 43.60 13.98 -26.44
CA PHE A 459 42.29 13.54 -25.96
C PHE A 459 42.27 13.64 -24.44
N TRP A 460 41.80 14.78 -23.93
CA TRP A 460 41.61 15.02 -22.51
C TRP A 460 40.30 14.36 -22.06
N PRO A 461 40.30 13.46 -21.06
CA PRO A 461 39.09 13.15 -20.31
C PRO A 461 38.69 14.40 -19.49
N ASP A 462 37.39 14.66 -19.40
CA ASP A 462 36.83 15.83 -18.74
C ASP A 462 37.06 15.78 -17.21
N LEU A 463 38.10 16.46 -16.73
CA LEU A 463 38.47 16.59 -15.31
C LEU A 463 37.30 17.06 -14.42
N GLU A 464 36.33 17.79 -14.97
CA GLU A 464 35.17 18.28 -14.22
C GLU A 464 34.19 17.15 -13.87
N SER A 465 34.03 16.18 -14.77
CA SER A 465 33.18 15.00 -14.56
C SER A 465 33.75 14.06 -13.49
N LEU A 466 35.08 13.89 -13.43
CA LEU A 466 35.77 13.11 -12.41
C LEU A 466 35.70 13.78 -11.01
N ASN A 467 35.84 15.10 -10.95
CA ASN A 467 35.71 15.84 -9.69
C ASN A 467 34.29 15.75 -9.08
N LYS A 468 33.24 15.72 -9.90
CA LYS A 468 31.85 15.61 -9.42
C LYS A 468 31.45 14.19 -9.03
N ILE A 469 32.00 13.17 -9.70
CA ILE A 469 31.90 11.78 -9.21
C ILE A 469 32.57 11.69 -7.83
N ASN A 470 33.71 12.37 -7.62
CA ASN A 470 34.34 12.51 -6.31
C ASN A 470 33.49 13.30 -5.30
N GLU A 471 32.78 14.37 -5.67
CA GLU A 471 31.86 15.08 -4.77
C GLU A 471 30.63 14.24 -4.38
N TYR A 472 30.01 13.54 -5.34
CA TYR A 472 28.90 12.61 -5.07
C TYR A 472 29.37 11.43 -4.21
N ARG A 473 30.59 10.94 -4.46
CA ARG A 473 31.25 9.92 -3.65
C ARG A 473 31.50 10.43 -2.24
N LEU A 474 32.08 11.61 -2.06
CA LEU A 474 32.31 12.23 -0.74
C LEU A 474 30.99 12.40 0.01
N PHE A 475 29.93 12.88 -0.67
CA PHE A 475 28.58 12.97 -0.12
C PHE A 475 28.03 11.61 0.36
N LEU A 476 28.15 10.55 -0.46
CA LEU A 476 27.71 9.20 -0.06
C LEU A 476 28.58 8.59 1.04
N GLN A 477 29.89 8.90 1.05
CA GLN A 477 30.85 8.43 2.02
C GLN A 477 30.65 9.12 3.38
N ASP A 478 30.31 10.40 3.38
CA ASP A 478 29.91 11.20 4.56
C ASP A 478 28.60 10.70 5.17
N LEU A 479 27.68 10.21 4.33
CA LEU A 479 26.39 9.69 4.78
C LEU A 479 26.48 8.34 5.52
N GLY A 480 27.60 7.61 5.37
CA GLY A 480 27.84 6.31 6.00
C GLY A 480 26.99 5.17 5.41
N PRO A 481 27.27 3.89 5.78
CA PRO A 481 26.62 2.73 5.18
C PRO A 481 25.10 2.69 5.48
N VAL A 482 24.34 2.03 4.59
CA VAL A 482 22.91 1.76 4.81
C VAL A 482 22.77 0.79 5.97
N VAL A 483 22.15 1.24 7.06
CA VAL A 483 21.85 0.41 8.23
C VAL A 483 20.35 0.19 8.28
N LEU A 484 19.92 -1.04 7.97
CA LEU A 484 18.51 -1.43 8.05
C LEU A 484 18.10 -1.66 9.50
N ARG A 485 16.93 -1.12 9.88
CA ARG A 485 16.31 -1.35 11.18
C ARG A 485 15.95 -2.83 11.29
N LYS A 486 16.36 -3.47 12.40
CA LYS A 486 15.95 -4.84 12.72
C LYS A 486 14.51 -4.83 13.25
N ARG A 487 13.64 -5.60 12.59
CA ARG A 487 12.25 -5.82 13.03
C ARG A 487 12.20 -6.44 14.43
N ARG A 488 11.38 -5.89 15.32
CA ARG A 488 11.19 -6.39 16.70
C ARG A 488 9.90 -7.19 16.76
N GLN A 489 9.95 -8.50 16.56
CA GLN A 489 8.78 -9.37 16.72
C GLN A 489 8.61 -9.75 18.19
N ARG A 490 7.94 -8.90 18.97
CA ARG A 490 7.69 -9.09 20.40
C ARG A 490 6.61 -10.14 20.65
N ILE A 491 5.54 -10.09 19.87
CA ILE A 491 4.53 -11.15 19.83
C ILE A 491 4.78 -12.05 18.63
N LYS A 492 4.77 -13.36 18.87
CA LYS A 492 4.87 -14.39 17.83
C LYS A 492 3.77 -15.41 18.04
N SER A 493 3.04 -15.71 16.98
CA SER A 493 2.12 -16.84 16.98
C SER A 493 2.90 -18.15 17.01
N GLY A 494 2.64 -18.97 18.04
CA GLY A 494 3.10 -20.37 18.09
C GLY A 494 2.21 -21.35 17.32
N VAL A 495 1.04 -20.91 16.84
CA VAL A 495 0.05 -21.83 16.23
C VAL A 495 0.34 -22.13 14.76
N ASN A 496 0.01 -23.35 14.35
CA ASN A 496 0.07 -23.82 12.98
C ASN A 496 -1.21 -23.50 12.20
N TRP A 497 -1.44 -22.21 11.98
CA TRP A 497 -2.61 -21.72 11.22
C TRP A 497 -2.71 -22.33 9.81
N LYS A 498 -1.56 -22.60 9.17
CA LYS A 498 -1.49 -23.17 7.83
C LYS A 498 -2.05 -24.59 7.78
N MET A 499 -1.63 -25.45 8.71
CA MET A 499 -2.12 -26.82 8.80
C MET A 499 -3.61 -26.85 9.18
N PHE A 500 -4.02 -25.98 10.11
CA PHE A 500 -5.43 -25.80 10.44
C PHE A 500 -6.28 -25.46 9.21
N CYS A 501 -5.92 -24.44 8.43
CA CYS A 501 -6.63 -24.08 7.20
C CYS A 501 -6.69 -25.21 6.17
N PHE A 502 -5.61 -25.99 6.05
CA PHE A 502 -5.56 -27.13 5.13
C PHE A 502 -6.54 -28.23 5.55
N GLN A 503 -6.68 -28.48 6.85
CA GLN A 503 -7.60 -29.49 7.37
C GLN A 503 -9.04 -28.98 7.43
N PHE A 504 -9.26 -27.69 7.67
CA PHE A 504 -10.58 -27.06 7.60
C PHE A 504 -11.26 -27.27 6.24
N ALA A 505 -10.48 -27.27 5.15
CA ALA A 505 -11.00 -27.47 3.80
C ALA A 505 -11.30 -28.94 3.45
N LYS A 506 -10.98 -29.91 4.32
CA LYS A 506 -11.16 -31.33 4.09
C LYS A 506 -12.36 -31.88 4.85
N ASP A 507 -12.89 -32.99 4.35
CA ASP A 507 -13.89 -33.77 5.09
C ASP A 507 -13.23 -34.62 6.17
N HIS A 508 -13.83 -34.63 7.35
CA HIS A 508 -13.46 -35.46 8.49
C HIS A 508 -14.68 -36.21 9.00
N CYS A 509 -14.50 -37.50 9.24
CA CYS A 509 -15.45 -38.36 9.91
C CYS A 509 -14.68 -39.19 10.94
N LYS A 510 -14.47 -38.60 12.11
CA LYS A 510 -13.80 -39.21 13.27
C LYS A 510 -14.73 -39.18 14.47
N ALA A 511 -14.44 -39.97 15.49
CA ALA A 511 -15.26 -40.06 16.71
C ALA A 511 -15.41 -38.71 17.43
N ASP A 512 -14.40 -37.85 17.33
CA ASP A 512 -14.28 -36.53 17.94
C ASP A 512 -14.56 -35.36 16.97
N LEU A 513 -14.74 -35.65 15.67
CA LEU A 513 -14.89 -34.62 14.64
C LEU A 513 -15.74 -35.11 13.46
N ILE A 514 -16.92 -34.51 13.30
CA ILE A 514 -17.72 -34.58 12.08
C ILE A 514 -17.64 -33.23 11.38
N TRP A 515 -16.91 -33.19 10.27
CA TRP A 515 -16.68 -31.96 9.49
C TRP A 515 -16.84 -32.25 8.01
N ASN A 516 -17.95 -31.85 7.41
CA ASN A 516 -18.29 -32.12 6.02
C ASN A 516 -18.85 -30.85 5.36
N GLU A 517 -19.34 -30.96 4.13
CA GLU A 517 -19.91 -29.81 3.41
C GLU A 517 -21.09 -29.18 4.17
N THR A 518 -21.96 -29.97 4.79
CA THR A 518 -23.12 -29.46 5.52
C THR A 518 -22.70 -28.70 6.78
N THR A 519 -21.79 -29.24 7.59
CA THR A 519 -21.33 -28.53 8.81
C THR A 519 -20.49 -27.30 8.48
N ARG A 520 -19.75 -27.30 7.36
CA ARG A 520 -19.07 -26.10 6.85
C ARG A 520 -20.06 -25.01 6.42
N GLU A 521 -21.16 -25.39 5.79
CA GLU A 521 -22.21 -24.45 5.36
C GLU A 521 -22.98 -23.88 6.55
N GLU A 522 -23.27 -24.69 7.58
CA GLU A 522 -23.84 -24.20 8.84
C GLU A 522 -22.91 -23.21 9.55
N PHE A 523 -21.62 -23.53 9.63
CA PHE A 523 -20.61 -22.61 10.15
C PHE A 523 -20.59 -21.31 9.34
N ARG A 524 -20.63 -21.38 8.00
CA ARG A 524 -20.69 -20.19 7.13
C ARG A 524 -21.89 -19.32 7.44
N ARG A 525 -23.10 -19.91 7.46
CA ARG A 525 -24.34 -19.17 7.72
C ARG A 525 -24.33 -18.50 9.09
N SER A 526 -23.90 -19.20 10.12
CA SER A 526 -23.83 -18.65 11.48
C SER A 526 -22.89 -17.44 11.58
N VAL A 527 -21.72 -17.51 10.93
CA VAL A 527 -20.78 -16.38 10.88
C VAL A 527 -21.34 -15.22 10.07
N GLU A 528 -21.94 -15.48 8.90
CA GLU A 528 -22.50 -14.44 8.02
C GLU A 528 -23.73 -13.75 8.63
N ASP A 529 -24.60 -14.50 9.32
CA ASP A 529 -25.75 -13.94 10.02
C ASP A 529 -25.34 -13.01 11.16
N GLU A 530 -24.35 -13.42 11.97
CA GLU A 530 -23.82 -12.58 13.05
C GLU A 530 -23.16 -11.30 12.50
N LEU A 531 -22.36 -11.41 11.43
CA LEU A 531 -21.75 -10.24 10.79
C LEU A 531 -22.79 -9.28 10.24
N ARG A 532 -23.88 -9.81 9.66
CA ARG A 532 -25.01 -9.02 9.16
C ARG A 532 -25.73 -8.29 10.29
N ILE A 533 -25.99 -8.97 11.41
CA ILE A 533 -26.61 -8.35 12.60
C ILE A 533 -25.70 -7.23 13.13
N LEU A 534 -24.40 -7.50 13.27
CA LEU A 534 -23.45 -6.49 13.74
C LEU A 534 -23.40 -5.26 12.82
N GLU A 535 -23.46 -5.46 11.51
CA GLU A 535 -23.45 -4.37 10.54
C GLU A 535 -24.75 -3.55 10.60
N GLN A 536 -25.91 -4.20 10.73
CA GLN A 536 -27.20 -3.53 10.92
C GLN A 536 -27.23 -2.69 12.19
N GLU A 537 -26.79 -3.23 13.32
CA GLU A 537 -26.70 -2.48 14.59
C GLU A 537 -25.79 -1.26 14.44
N LYS A 538 -24.64 -1.41 13.75
CA LYS A 538 -23.70 -0.31 13.47
C LYS A 538 -24.24 0.77 12.55
N GLU A 539 -25.21 0.47 11.70
CA GLU A 539 -25.90 1.47 10.88
C GLU A 539 -27.01 2.19 11.64
N LEU A 540 -27.67 1.50 12.57
CA LEU A 540 -28.76 2.07 13.38
C LEU A 540 -28.27 2.95 14.52
N ALA A 541 -27.08 2.68 15.07
CA ALA A 541 -26.58 3.47 16.19
C ALA A 541 -26.25 4.92 15.79
N PRO A 542 -26.61 5.89 16.67
CA PRO A 542 -26.14 7.25 16.53
C PRO A 542 -24.60 7.31 16.54
N SER A 543 -24.02 8.24 15.78
CA SER A 543 -22.56 8.45 15.70
C SER A 543 -21.84 8.64 17.03
N ASN A 544 -22.58 9.01 18.09
CA ASN A 544 -22.05 9.31 19.42
C ASN A 544 -22.05 8.10 20.37
N ILE A 545 -22.63 6.96 19.98
CA ILE A 545 -22.69 5.77 20.84
C ILE A 545 -21.76 4.70 20.26
N PRO A 546 -20.67 4.33 20.95
CA PRO A 546 -19.80 3.26 20.51
C PRO A 546 -20.51 1.90 20.68
N ILE A 547 -20.59 1.13 19.60
CA ILE A 547 -21.07 -0.26 19.64
C ILE A 547 -19.88 -1.19 19.83
N SER A 548 -19.99 -2.07 20.82
CA SER A 548 -19.09 -3.21 21.00
C SER A 548 -19.80 -4.51 20.68
N TRP A 549 -19.18 -5.37 19.89
CA TRP A 549 -19.66 -6.72 19.64
C TRP A 549 -19.59 -7.56 20.92
N ASN A 550 -20.71 -8.22 21.24
CA ASN A 550 -20.82 -9.13 22.38
C ASN A 550 -20.20 -10.50 22.06
N HIS A 551 -18.88 -10.52 21.93
CA HIS A 551 -18.11 -11.73 21.62
C HIS A 551 -18.23 -12.83 22.69
N THR A 552 -18.69 -12.52 23.91
CA THR A 552 -18.86 -13.52 24.99
C THR A 552 -20.08 -14.42 24.81
N GLU A 553 -21.12 -13.97 24.09
CA GLU A 553 -22.33 -14.75 23.87
C GLU A 553 -22.32 -15.54 22.55
N HIS A 554 -21.52 -15.11 21.57
CA HIS A 554 -21.48 -15.74 20.26
C HIS A 554 -20.96 -17.19 20.32
N ASN A 555 -21.73 -18.17 19.83
CA ASN A 555 -21.36 -19.58 19.90
C ASN A 555 -21.94 -20.36 18.70
N ILE A 556 -21.05 -21.05 17.98
CA ILE A 556 -21.39 -21.84 16.78
C ILE A 556 -21.28 -23.34 17.06
N ALA A 557 -20.30 -23.74 17.88
CA ALA A 557 -20.00 -25.14 18.18
C ALA A 557 -21.20 -25.89 18.77
N THR A 558 -22.04 -25.21 19.56
CA THR A 558 -23.26 -25.80 20.14
C THR A 558 -24.32 -26.09 19.07
N VAL A 559 -24.47 -25.24 18.05
CA VAL A 559 -25.44 -25.42 16.95
C VAL A 559 -25.06 -26.63 16.10
N ILE A 560 -23.77 -26.73 15.74
CA ILE A 560 -23.21 -27.86 14.97
C ILE A 560 -23.36 -29.17 15.77
N ALA A 561 -23.07 -29.15 17.08
CA ALA A 561 -23.20 -30.32 17.95
C ALA A 561 -24.67 -30.80 18.08
N THR A 562 -25.63 -29.87 18.22
CA THR A 562 -27.06 -30.22 18.27
C THR A 562 -27.56 -30.81 16.95
N HIS A 563 -27.10 -30.31 15.81
CA HIS A 563 -27.51 -30.81 14.50
C HIS A 563 -26.89 -32.18 14.18
N ILE A 564 -25.64 -32.42 14.60
CA ILE A 564 -25.01 -33.75 14.58
C ILE A 564 -25.78 -34.73 15.46
N TYR A 565 -26.17 -34.32 16.67
CA TYR A 565 -26.95 -35.18 17.59
C TYR A 565 -28.33 -35.54 17.01
N HIS A 566 -29.01 -34.58 16.38
CA HIS A 566 -30.26 -34.85 15.68
C HIS A 566 -30.07 -35.78 14.47
N ASN A 567 -29.04 -35.59 13.63
CA ASN A 567 -28.81 -36.45 12.47
C ASN A 567 -28.30 -37.86 12.82
N LEU A 568 -27.52 -38.01 13.90
CA LEU A 568 -27.13 -39.33 14.43
C LEU A 568 -28.33 -40.11 14.96
N ASN A 569 -29.32 -39.43 15.54
CA ASN A 569 -30.58 -40.06 15.97
C ASN A 569 -31.46 -40.53 14.79
N TRP A 570 -31.29 -39.96 13.59
CA TRP A 570 -31.94 -40.47 12.37
C TRP A 570 -31.20 -41.67 11.76
N PHE A 571 -29.88 -41.73 11.91
CA PHE A 571 -29.07 -42.86 11.38
C PHE A 571 -28.94 -44.05 12.34
N CYS A 572 -29.39 -43.93 13.59
CA CYS A 572 -29.34 -45.04 14.56
C CYS A 572 -30.70 -45.27 15.27
N PRO A 573 -31.63 -46.04 14.68
CA PRO A 573 -32.83 -46.48 15.38
C PRO A 573 -32.57 -47.60 16.41
N VAL A 574 -31.31 -47.98 16.68
CA VAL A 574 -30.97 -49.25 17.36
C VAL A 574 -30.48 -49.08 18.80
N VAL A 575 -30.28 -47.86 19.30
CA VAL A 575 -29.79 -47.68 20.70
C VAL A 575 -30.91 -47.40 21.71
N SER A 576 -32.14 -47.13 21.27
CA SER A 576 -33.29 -46.95 22.17
C SER A 576 -33.90 -48.27 22.72
N SER A 577 -33.34 -49.43 22.41
CA SER A 577 -33.86 -50.74 22.81
C SER A 577 -33.00 -51.54 23.80
N LEU A 578 -31.93 -50.96 24.36
CA LEU A 578 -31.05 -51.66 25.33
C LEU A 578 -31.06 -51.08 26.77
N LEU A 579 -32.06 -50.26 27.12
CA LEU A 579 -32.33 -49.85 28.49
C LEU A 579 -33.77 -50.23 28.89
N VAL A 580 -34.06 -51.53 28.85
CA VAL A 580 -35.15 -52.11 29.65
C VAL A 580 -34.56 -53.32 30.39
N CYS A 581 -34.04 -53.08 31.59
CA CYS A 581 -33.96 -54.13 32.60
C CYS A 581 -35.39 -54.39 33.11
N PRO A 582 -35.90 -55.62 33.09
CA PRO A 582 -36.98 -55.99 33.99
C PRO A 582 -36.37 -56.51 35.29
N GLY A 583 -36.77 -55.89 36.40
CA GLY A 583 -36.69 -56.54 37.71
C GLY A 583 -37.65 -57.73 37.74
N GLY A 584 -37.20 -58.82 38.37
CA GLY A 584 -37.90 -60.08 38.54
C GLY A 584 -36.92 -61.19 38.85
#